data_AF-A0A7J6ECW8-F1
#
_entry.id   AF-A0A7J6ECW8-F1
#
_cell.length_a   1.000
_cell.length_b   1.000
_cell.length_c   1.000
_cell.angle_alpha   90.00
_cell.angle_beta   90.00
_cell.angle_gamma   90.00
#
_symmetry.space_group_name_H-M   'P 1'
#
loop_
_entity.id
_entity.type
_entity.pdbx_description
1 polymer ?
#
loop_
_entity_poly.entity_id
_entity_poly.type
_entity_poly.pdbx_seq_one_letter_code
_entity_poly.pdbx_strand_id
1 'polypeptide(L)'
;MDFQSLPKTQAKLIKEIKETMFSLLDIGSHDHLLLLPCAYETAWLAMIPDTDEPSKPMFEGCLSWVLNNQTEHGFWGNCDESGMPTLGCLTATLACVVALSKWNVGSVMISKVPTTYPNDKDLIKLCIINLIERLGLAEYFTVEIEEVLQQELYET
;
A
#
# COMPACT_ATOMS: atom_id res chain seq x y z
N MET A 1 -4.14 -20.82 11.11
CA MET A 1 -5.03 -21.83 10.50
C MET A 1 -4.17 -22.92 9.90
N ASP A 2 -4.49 -24.18 10.19
CA ASP A 2 -3.77 -25.33 9.62
C ASP A 2 -4.44 -25.78 8.32
N PHE A 3 -3.79 -25.46 7.20
CA PHE A 3 -4.29 -25.78 5.86
C PHE A 3 -4.33 -27.30 5.57
N GLN A 4 -3.75 -28.14 6.45
CA GLN A 4 -3.72 -29.59 6.28
C GLN A 4 -5.06 -30.29 6.55
N SER A 5 -6.02 -29.61 7.19
CA SER A 5 -7.34 -30.16 7.53
C SER A 5 -8.45 -29.82 6.52
N LEU A 6 -8.12 -29.17 5.40
CA LEU A 6 -9.10 -28.69 4.44
C LEU A 6 -9.69 -29.82 3.56
N PRO A 7 -10.99 -29.74 3.20
CA PRO A 7 -11.61 -30.59 2.19
C PRO A 7 -10.77 -30.69 0.90
N LYS A 8 -10.75 -31.89 0.29
CA LYS A 8 -9.90 -32.20 -0.88
C LYS A 8 -10.03 -31.19 -2.03
N THR A 9 -11.23 -30.65 -2.25
CA THR A 9 -11.49 -29.63 -3.29
C THR A 9 -10.78 -28.30 -3.00
N GLN A 10 -10.77 -27.87 -1.74
CA GLN A 10 -10.08 -26.64 -1.32
C GLN A 10 -8.56 -26.81 -1.33
N ALA A 11 -8.06 -27.99 -0.91
CA ALA A 11 -6.64 -28.30 -0.98
C ALA A 11 -6.11 -28.29 -2.43
N LYS A 12 -6.91 -28.79 -3.38
CA LYS A 12 -6.59 -28.73 -4.82
C LYS A 12 -6.51 -27.29 -5.32
N LEU A 13 -7.52 -26.47 -5.01
CA LEU A 13 -7.53 -25.06 -5.41
C LEU A 13 -6.33 -24.30 -4.81
N ILE A 14 -6.03 -24.51 -3.52
CA ILE A 14 -4.87 -23.88 -2.86
C ILE A 14 -3.57 -24.30 -3.53
N LYS A 15 -3.46 -25.57 -3.94
CA LYS A 15 -2.29 -26.05 -4.67
C LYS A 15 -2.14 -25.34 -6.02
N GLU A 16 -3.21 -25.24 -6.80
CA GLU A 16 -3.22 -24.55 -8.10
C GLU A 16 -2.87 -23.05 -7.96
N ILE A 17 -3.43 -22.38 -6.93
CA ILE A 17 -3.11 -20.98 -6.62
C ILE A 17 -1.63 -20.84 -6.26
N LYS A 18 -1.09 -21.72 -5.41
CA LYS A 18 0.34 -21.70 -5.04
C LYS A 18 1.22 -21.90 -6.26
N GLU A 19 0.95 -22.90 -7.09
CA GLU A 19 1.70 -23.18 -8.32
C GLU A 19 1.67 -21.97 -9.27
N THR A 20 0.52 -21.30 -9.39
CA THR A 20 0.39 -20.05 -10.17
C THR A 20 1.25 -18.94 -9.59
N MET A 21 1.16 -18.67 -8.28
CA MET A 21 1.94 -17.62 -7.61
C MET A 21 3.45 -17.82 -7.76
N PHE A 22 3.94 -19.06 -7.60
CA PHE A 22 5.37 -19.36 -7.73
C PHE A 22 5.83 -19.36 -9.19
N SER A 23 4.99 -19.83 -10.12
CA SER A 23 5.32 -19.77 -11.54
C SER A 23 5.49 -18.34 -12.04
N LEU A 24 4.72 -17.38 -11.48
CA LEU A 24 4.87 -15.96 -11.79
C LEU A 24 6.21 -15.35 -11.29
N LEU A 25 6.86 -15.98 -10.30
CA LEU A 25 8.20 -15.57 -9.82
C LEU A 25 9.32 -16.09 -10.73
N ASP A 26 9.10 -17.20 -11.44
CA ASP A 26 10.07 -17.83 -12.34
C ASP A 26 10.08 -17.23 -13.75
N ILE A 27 9.11 -16.37 -14.10
CA ILE A 27 9.12 -15.63 -15.38
C ILE A 27 10.16 -14.51 -15.26
N GLY A 28 11.42 -14.87 -15.54
CA GLY A 28 12.49 -13.90 -15.70
C GLY A 28 12.12 -12.90 -16.79
N SER A 29 11.81 -11.67 -16.38
CA SER A 29 11.74 -10.45 -17.21
C SER A 29 10.89 -10.57 -18.48
N HIS A 30 9.66 -10.02 -18.47
CA HIS A 30 9.20 -8.97 -19.41
C HIS A 30 7.70 -8.68 -19.32
N ASP A 31 6.88 -9.57 -18.75
CA ASP A 31 5.44 -9.31 -18.53
C ASP A 31 5.16 -9.01 -17.05
N HIS A 32 5.34 -7.74 -16.69
CA HIS A 32 5.22 -7.20 -15.32
C HIS A 32 3.78 -7.12 -14.78
N LEU A 33 2.80 -7.90 -15.26
CA LEU A 33 1.39 -7.55 -15.04
C LEU A 33 0.73 -8.06 -13.75
N LEU A 34 1.31 -9.02 -12.99
CA LEU A 34 0.58 -9.66 -11.88
C LEU A 34 1.29 -9.69 -10.53
N LEU A 35 2.50 -9.13 -10.43
CA LEU A 35 3.31 -9.08 -9.21
C LEU A 35 4.01 -7.74 -8.99
N LEU A 36 3.68 -6.69 -9.76
CA LEU A 36 4.19 -5.36 -9.41
C LEU A 36 3.72 -5.05 -7.99
N PRO A 37 4.63 -4.92 -7.00
CA PRO A 37 4.22 -4.52 -5.67
C PRO A 37 3.49 -3.19 -5.83
N CYS A 38 2.23 -3.15 -5.40
CA CYS A 38 1.50 -1.89 -5.46
C CYS A 38 2.33 -0.83 -4.73
N ALA A 39 2.21 0.44 -5.13
CA ALA A 39 3.06 1.49 -4.55
C ALA A 39 3.03 1.51 -3.01
N TYR A 40 1.88 1.11 -2.42
CA TYR A 40 1.72 0.84 -1.00
C TYR A 40 2.71 -0.20 -0.43
N GLU A 41 2.77 -1.41 -1.01
CA GLU A 41 3.68 -2.48 -0.55
C GLU A 41 5.15 -2.11 -0.78
N THR A 42 5.45 -1.47 -1.92
CA THR A 42 6.81 -0.99 -2.21
C THR A 42 7.26 0.04 -1.19
N ALA A 43 6.39 0.98 -0.80
CA ALA A 43 6.68 1.95 0.25
C ALA A 43 6.88 1.29 1.62
N TRP A 44 6.11 0.25 1.94
CA TRP A 44 6.32 -0.55 3.15
C TRP A 44 7.70 -1.19 3.21
N LEU A 45 8.14 -1.83 2.13
CA LEU A 45 9.49 -2.39 2.05
C LEU A 45 10.56 -1.31 2.13
N ALA A 46 10.32 -0.16 1.50
CA ALA A 46 11.22 0.99 1.58
C ALA A 46 11.41 1.50 3.02
N MET A 47 10.45 1.29 3.93
CA MET A 47 10.55 1.72 5.32
C MET A 47 11.36 0.78 6.23
N ILE A 48 11.74 -0.41 5.76
CA ILE A 48 12.46 -1.39 6.59
C ILE A 48 13.91 -0.93 6.73
N PRO A 49 14.41 -0.69 7.96
CA PRO A 49 15.80 -0.32 8.17
C PRO A 49 16.73 -1.52 7.95
N ASP A 50 17.93 -1.23 7.46
CA ASP A 50 19.00 -2.23 7.38
C ASP A 50 19.35 -2.75 8.79
N THR A 51 19.65 -4.04 8.89
CA THR A 51 19.89 -4.71 10.18
C THR A 51 21.20 -4.27 10.82
N ASP A 52 22.22 -3.99 9.99
CA ASP A 52 23.55 -3.59 10.43
C ASP A 52 23.71 -2.06 10.45
N GLU A 53 22.99 -1.35 9.58
CA GLU A 53 23.03 0.11 9.46
C GLU A 53 21.62 0.76 9.45
N PRO A 54 20.97 0.94 10.62
CA PRO A 54 19.58 1.40 10.69
C PRO A 54 19.29 2.79 10.10
N SER A 55 20.31 3.56 9.75
CA SER A 55 20.21 4.86 9.09
C SER A 55 19.94 4.78 7.58
N LYS A 56 19.93 3.58 6.99
CA LYS A 56 19.58 3.36 5.58
C LYS A 56 18.50 2.28 5.42
N PRO A 57 17.76 2.28 4.30
CA PRO A 57 16.78 1.23 4.02
C PRO A 57 17.47 -0.10 3.68
N MET A 58 16.91 -1.20 4.16
CA MET A 58 17.32 -2.56 3.79
C MET A 58 17.09 -2.82 2.28
N PHE A 59 16.04 -2.22 1.71
CA PHE A 59 15.65 -2.36 0.31
C PHE A 59 15.75 -1.03 -0.43
N GLU A 60 16.98 -0.58 -0.70
CA GLU A 60 17.24 0.70 -1.41
C GLU A 60 16.51 0.82 -2.76
N GLY A 61 16.35 -0.30 -3.47
CA GLY A 61 15.60 -0.34 -4.73
C GLY A 61 14.13 0.07 -4.58
N CYS A 62 13.50 -0.28 -3.45
CA CYS A 62 12.13 0.13 -3.16
C CYS A 62 12.05 1.64 -2.90
N LEU A 63 12.99 2.21 -2.13
CA LEU A 63 13.03 3.65 -1.89
C LEU A 63 13.27 4.44 -3.20
N SER A 64 14.20 3.96 -4.03
CA SER A 64 14.45 4.54 -5.35
C SER A 64 13.21 4.45 -6.24
N TRP A 65 12.49 3.33 -6.22
CA TRP A 65 11.23 3.22 -6.95
C TRP A 65 10.22 4.26 -6.49
N VAL A 66 10.03 4.43 -5.18
CA VAL A 66 9.11 5.45 -4.63
C VAL A 66 9.48 6.85 -5.12
N LEU A 67 10.77 7.21 -5.10
CA LEU A 67 11.24 8.53 -5.57
C LEU A 67 10.92 8.80 -7.05
N ASN A 68 10.92 7.76 -7.89
CA ASN A 68 10.86 7.91 -9.34
C ASN A 68 9.50 7.57 -9.96
N ASN A 69 8.51 7.14 -9.17
CA ASN A 69 7.22 6.66 -9.67
C ASN A 69 6.01 7.45 -9.12
N GLN A 70 6.21 8.70 -8.70
CA GLN A 70 5.08 9.62 -8.46
C GLN A 70 4.46 9.98 -9.82
N THR A 71 3.14 9.97 -9.89
CA THR A 71 2.42 10.41 -11.09
C THR A 71 2.62 11.90 -11.34
N GLU A 72 2.33 12.35 -12.56
CA GLU A 72 2.34 13.78 -12.90
C GLU A 72 1.35 14.61 -12.07
N HIS A 73 0.33 13.95 -11.51
CA HIS A 73 -0.68 14.52 -10.62
C HIS A 73 -0.30 14.45 -9.13
N GLY A 74 0.90 13.97 -8.80
CA GLY A 74 1.45 14.05 -7.44
C GLY A 74 1.07 12.92 -6.49
N PHE A 75 0.43 11.86 -6.97
CA PHE A 75 0.09 10.69 -6.15
C PHE A 75 0.86 9.44 -6.58
N TRP A 76 0.77 8.36 -5.82
CA TRP A 76 1.27 7.03 -6.18
C TRP A 76 0.12 6.04 -6.24
N GLY A 77 0.15 5.12 -7.20
CA GLY A 77 -0.89 4.11 -7.41
C GLY A 77 -1.56 4.21 -8.78
N ASN A 78 -2.61 3.40 -8.97
CA ASN A 78 -3.31 3.30 -10.25
C ASN A 78 -4.43 4.33 -10.38
N CYS A 79 -4.48 4.99 -11.54
CA CYS A 79 -5.63 5.78 -11.94
C CYS A 79 -6.73 4.87 -12.50
N ASP A 80 -7.99 5.32 -12.44
CA ASP A 80 -9.06 4.71 -13.22
C ASP A 80 -8.97 5.12 -14.71
N GLU A 81 -9.91 4.63 -15.52
CA GLU A 81 -9.99 4.95 -16.96
C GLU A 81 -10.16 6.44 -17.25
N SER A 82 -10.58 7.24 -16.27
CA SER A 82 -10.72 8.69 -16.38
C SER A 82 -9.47 9.46 -15.95
N GLY A 83 -8.41 8.76 -15.54
CA GLY A 83 -7.17 9.36 -15.04
C GLY A 83 -7.26 9.84 -13.58
N MET A 84 -8.36 9.54 -12.88
CA MET A 84 -8.56 9.95 -11.51
C MET A 84 -7.92 8.93 -10.54
N PRO A 85 -7.33 9.39 -9.42
CA PRO A 85 -6.74 8.50 -8.44
C PRO A 85 -7.82 7.60 -7.83
N THR A 86 -7.57 6.29 -7.85
CA THR A 86 -8.41 5.30 -7.13
C THR A 86 -8.23 5.42 -5.62
N LEU A 87 -9.11 4.83 -4.82
CA LEU A 87 -8.93 4.74 -3.36
C LEU A 87 -7.55 4.16 -2.98
N GLY A 88 -7.08 3.14 -3.70
CA GLY A 88 -5.76 2.55 -3.50
C GLY A 88 -4.61 3.58 -3.65
N CYS A 89 -4.84 4.69 -4.35
CA CYS A 89 -3.85 5.76 -4.47
C CYS A 89 -3.69 6.57 -3.20
N LEU A 90 -4.76 6.79 -2.42
CA LEU A 90 -4.65 7.55 -1.17
C LEU A 90 -3.75 6.81 -0.19
N THR A 91 -4.02 5.51 0.00
CA THR A 91 -3.27 4.66 0.92
C THR A 91 -1.82 4.45 0.45
N ALA A 92 -1.62 4.25 -0.85
CA ALA A 92 -0.29 4.18 -1.45
C ALA A 92 0.48 5.50 -1.30
N THR A 93 -0.16 6.64 -1.58
CA THR A 93 0.47 7.96 -1.49
C THR A 93 0.89 8.27 -0.06
N LEU A 94 0.03 7.99 0.92
CA LEU A 94 0.39 8.18 2.32
C LEU A 94 1.59 7.30 2.71
N ALA A 95 1.58 6.02 2.36
CA ALA A 95 2.70 5.12 2.63
C ALA A 95 3.99 5.62 1.96
N CYS A 96 3.93 6.07 0.70
CA CYS A 96 5.06 6.66 -0.01
C CYS A 96 5.58 7.93 0.70
N VAL A 97 4.71 8.84 1.14
CA VAL A 97 5.10 10.04 1.90
C VAL A 97 5.78 9.67 3.20
N VAL A 98 5.25 8.70 3.95
CA VAL A 98 5.85 8.22 5.20
C VAL A 98 7.22 7.59 4.92
N ALA A 99 7.36 6.78 3.87
CA ALA A 99 8.62 6.19 3.47
C ALA A 99 9.68 7.25 3.12
N LEU A 100 9.32 8.25 2.33
CA LEU A 100 10.20 9.35 1.97
C LEU A 100 10.61 10.18 3.20
N SER A 101 9.64 10.45 4.09
CA SER A 101 9.87 11.21 5.33
C SER A 101 10.79 10.47 6.29
N LYS A 102 10.64 9.14 6.42
CA LYS A 102 11.48 8.29 7.27
C LYS A 102 12.97 8.46 6.96
N TRP A 103 13.31 8.57 5.68
CA TRP A 103 14.70 8.71 5.21
C TRP A 103 15.09 10.15 4.89
N ASN A 104 14.22 11.12 5.18
CA ASN A 104 14.44 12.55 4.92
C ASN A 104 14.82 12.86 3.46
N VAL A 105 14.13 12.20 2.52
CA VAL A 105 14.30 12.38 1.06
C VAL A 105 12.99 12.79 0.40
N GLY A 106 13.02 13.20 -0.86
CA GLY A 106 11.80 13.40 -1.66
C GLY A 106 10.91 14.56 -1.22
N SER A 107 11.45 15.58 -0.54
CA SER A 107 10.70 16.77 -0.07
C SER A 107 9.88 17.44 -1.18
N VAL A 108 10.44 17.53 -2.39
CA VAL A 108 9.75 18.04 -3.58
C VAL A 108 8.54 17.19 -3.94
N MET A 109 8.66 15.86 -3.84
CA MET A 109 7.57 14.93 -4.14
C MET A 109 6.45 15.07 -3.12
N ILE A 110 6.81 15.15 -1.84
CA ILE A 110 5.86 15.38 -0.74
C ILE A 110 5.09 16.69 -0.93
N SER A 111 5.75 17.77 -1.39
CA SER A 111 5.10 19.06 -1.62
C SER A 111 4.07 19.07 -2.76
N LYS A 112 4.10 18.06 -3.63
CA LYS A 112 3.19 17.92 -4.79
C LYS A 112 1.99 17.02 -4.50
N VAL A 113 1.90 16.43 -3.31
CA VAL A 113 0.83 15.50 -2.97
C VAL A 113 -0.52 16.22 -2.96
N PRO A 114 -1.54 15.72 -3.70
CA PRO A 114 -2.86 16.31 -3.69
C PRO A 114 -3.53 16.15 -2.32
N THR A 115 -4.23 17.18 -1.87
CA THR A 115 -4.97 17.18 -0.60
C THR A 115 -6.43 16.74 -0.75
N THR A 116 -6.89 16.51 -1.98
CA THR A 116 -8.27 16.12 -2.30
C THR A 116 -8.28 14.86 -3.16
N TYR A 117 -9.05 13.86 -2.74
CA TYR A 117 -9.28 12.62 -3.49
C TYR A 117 -10.77 12.48 -3.81
N PRO A 118 -11.15 11.77 -4.90
CA PRO A 118 -12.54 11.49 -5.23
C PRO A 118 -13.28 10.78 -4.08
N ASN A 119 -14.50 11.22 -3.81
CA ASN A 119 -15.34 10.76 -2.71
C ASN A 119 -16.03 9.42 -3.05
N ASP A 120 -15.48 8.29 -2.62
CA ASP A 120 -16.21 7.01 -2.55
C ASP A 120 -16.49 6.65 -1.08
N LYS A 121 -17.53 7.23 -0.49
CA LYS A 121 -17.48 7.72 0.91
C LYS A 121 -17.44 6.67 2.02
N ASP A 122 -17.71 5.39 1.76
CA ASP A 122 -18.01 4.45 2.86
C ASP A 122 -16.95 3.33 3.00
N LEU A 123 -16.47 2.73 1.90
CA LEU A 123 -15.35 1.78 1.97
C LEU A 123 -14.00 2.45 2.23
N ILE A 124 -13.85 3.71 1.82
CA ILE A 124 -12.62 4.49 1.98
C ILE A 124 -12.25 4.65 3.46
N LYS A 125 -13.25 4.93 4.30
CA LYS A 125 -13.09 5.23 5.72
C LYS A 125 -12.44 4.09 6.51
N LEU A 126 -13.00 2.88 6.42
CA LEU A 126 -12.48 1.71 7.13
C LEU A 126 -11.10 1.28 6.60
N CYS A 127 -10.85 1.41 5.29
CA CYS A 127 -9.54 1.16 4.70
C CYS A 127 -8.47 2.14 5.21
N ILE A 128 -8.82 3.42 5.39
CA ILE A 128 -7.92 4.44 5.95
C ILE A 128 -7.62 4.14 7.42
N ILE A 129 -8.61 3.76 8.23
CA ILE A 129 -8.39 3.43 9.65
C ILE A 129 -7.42 2.26 9.78
N ASN A 130 -7.68 1.15 9.10
CA ASN A 130 -6.80 -0.03 9.13
C ASN A 130 -5.38 0.31 8.64
N LEU A 131 -5.24 1.23 7.69
CA LEU A 131 -3.93 1.72 7.24
C LEU A 131 -3.21 2.51 8.33
N ILE A 132 -3.88 3.47 8.95
CA ILE A 132 -3.31 4.32 10.01
C ILE A 132 -2.83 3.44 11.17
N GLU A 133 -3.63 2.43 11.55
CA GLU A 133 -3.25 1.45 12.56
C GLU A 133 -2.01 0.66 12.14
N ARG A 134 -1.98 0.11 10.91
CA ARG A 134 -0.83 -0.65 10.41
C ARG A 134 0.44 0.18 10.38
N LEU A 135 0.37 1.45 10.01
CA LEU A 135 1.52 2.36 9.98
C LEU A 135 1.98 2.79 11.39
N GLY A 136 1.26 2.43 12.45
CA GLY A 136 1.56 2.87 13.81
C GLY A 136 1.26 4.35 14.03
N LEU A 137 0.37 4.94 13.22
CA LEU A 137 0.03 6.36 13.26
C LEU A 137 -1.26 6.65 14.03
N ALA A 138 -1.93 5.62 14.56
CA ALA A 138 -3.24 5.75 15.20
C ALA A 138 -3.29 6.82 16.30
N GLU A 139 -2.21 6.98 17.09
CA GLU A 139 -2.16 8.00 18.14
C GLU A 139 -2.34 9.45 17.62
N TYR A 140 -1.94 9.72 16.37
CA TYR A 140 -2.06 11.04 15.76
C TYR A 140 -3.43 11.34 15.16
N PHE A 141 -4.28 10.31 14.98
CA PHE A 141 -5.57 10.42 14.29
C PHE A 141 -6.74 9.90 15.16
N THR A 142 -6.57 9.91 16.49
CA THR A 142 -7.52 9.26 17.40
C THR A 142 -8.94 9.82 17.25
N VAL A 143 -9.08 11.15 17.15
CA VAL A 143 -10.39 11.81 17.03
C VAL A 143 -11.05 11.46 15.70
N GLU A 144 -10.30 11.52 14.61
CA GLU A 144 -10.77 11.22 13.27
C GLU A 144 -11.19 9.75 13.13
N ILE A 145 -10.45 8.83 13.74
CA ILE A 145 -10.79 7.40 13.77
C ILE A 145 -12.11 7.20 14.54
N GLU A 146 -12.27 7.81 15.72
CA GLU A 146 -13.48 7.67 16.54
C GLU A 146 -14.72 8.24 15.83
N GLU A 147 -14.62 9.43 15.22
CA GLU A 147 -15.72 10.06 14.49
C GLU A 147 -16.18 9.20 13.30
N VAL A 148 -15.23 8.64 12.56
CA VAL A 148 -15.53 7.75 11.43
C VAL A 148 -16.20 6.46 11.89
N LEU A 149 -15.67 5.80 12.93
CA LEU A 149 -16.26 4.57 13.46
C LEU A 149 -17.67 4.80 14.03
N GLN A 150 -17.92 5.96 14.67
CA GLN A 150 -19.25 6.32 15.15
C GLN A 150 -20.23 6.49 13.98
N GLN A 151 -19.87 7.22 12.92
CA GLN A 151 -20.75 7.39 11.75
C GLN A 151 -21.17 6.06 11.14
N GLU A 152 -20.24 5.12 10.94
CA GLU A 152 -20.54 3.81 10.35
C GLU A 152 -21.42 2.93 11.26
N LEU A 153 -21.30 3.05 12.59
CA LEU A 153 -22.11 2.28 13.54
C LEU A 153 -23.56 2.78 13.65
N TYR A 154 -23.83 4.06 13.38
CA TYR A 154 -25.17 4.65 13.43
C TYR A 154 -25.96 4.51 12.12
N GLU A 155 -25.31 4.10 11.02
CA GLU A 155 -25.94 3.86 9.72
C GLU A 155 -26.37 2.38 9.50
N THR A 156 -26.12 1.49 10.47
CA THR A 156 -26.62 0.09 10.55
C THR A 156 -27.76 -0.12 11.53
#